data_AF-A0A654G873-F1
#
_entry.id   AF-A0A654G873-F1
#
_cell.length_a   1.000
_cell.length_b   1.000
_cell.length_c   1.000
_cell.angle_alpha   90.00
_cell.angle_beta   90.00
_cell.angle_gamma   90.00
#
_symmetry.space_group_name_H-M   'P 1'
#
loop_
_entity.id
_entity.type
_entity.pdbx_description
1 polymer ?
#
loop_
_entity_poly.entity_id
_entity_poly.type
_entity_poly.pdbx_seq_one_letter_code
_entity_poly.pdbx_strand_id
1 'polypeptide(L)'
;MDVHRKKESGLGELLLKNLVLFFEELAEIKRWDQSQLQLKATQVATLWKRLINIEAPRSSLEALAFLLFIVAYELKSLINEEETALLVTSVSNYKQGPKLFHSLGLKLKIPDYVIGLINNRHYIPAARLVSLFDLKDFSAQNLLMKAVIDLKRSALEKADNKDVGRLKAIVELAADYKLDIDISADLIAKLMFHKENPTPPELHCSVEAPSPSANGGSSGSRVGLQVPKRETKAFVNPSQMVGSNVRYSLYVNALVGTNLACTRSLSLSLNYQ
;
A
#
# COMPACT_ATOMS: atom_id res chain seq x y z
N MET A 1 6.42 -6.72 -27.92
CA MET A 1 6.61 -7.89 -27.03
C MET A 1 6.25 -7.61 -25.56
N ASP A 2 5.41 -6.60 -25.24
CA ASP A 2 5.28 -6.10 -23.86
C ASP A 2 3.94 -6.32 -23.14
N VAL A 3 2.89 -6.79 -23.82
CA VAL A 3 1.57 -6.96 -23.18
C VAL A 3 1.45 -8.30 -22.44
N HIS A 4 2.09 -9.36 -22.95
CA HIS A 4 2.08 -10.68 -22.32
C HIS A 4 2.95 -10.76 -21.07
N ARG A 5 4.16 -10.14 -21.10
CA ARG A 5 5.09 -10.13 -19.96
C ARG A 5 4.52 -9.42 -18.72
N LYS A 6 3.71 -8.37 -18.93
CA LYS A 6 3.06 -7.60 -17.86
C LYS A 6 1.88 -8.35 -17.21
N LYS A 7 1.25 -9.27 -17.93
CA LYS A 7 0.10 -10.05 -17.45
C LYS A 7 0.55 -11.27 -16.64
N GLU A 8 1.65 -11.91 -17.05
CA GLU A 8 2.30 -13.01 -16.32
C GLU A 8 2.92 -12.53 -14.99
N SER A 9 3.50 -11.33 -14.95
CA SER A 9 4.00 -10.73 -13.70
C SER A 9 2.88 -10.40 -12.71
N GLY A 10 1.69 -10.04 -13.20
CA GLY A 10 0.53 -9.72 -12.36
C GLY A 10 0.00 -10.93 -11.58
N LEU A 11 -0.07 -12.11 -12.20
CA LEU A 11 -0.49 -13.33 -11.52
C LEU A 11 0.51 -13.73 -10.42
N GLY A 12 1.81 -13.65 -10.72
CA GLY A 12 2.86 -13.93 -9.73
C GLY A 12 2.77 -13.03 -8.51
N GLU A 13 2.55 -11.73 -8.71
CA GLU A 13 2.38 -10.78 -7.62
C GLU A 13 1.12 -11.04 -6.78
N LEU A 14 -0.02 -11.40 -7.42
CA LEU A 14 -1.25 -11.75 -6.72
C LEU A 14 -1.09 -13.02 -5.88
N LEU A 15 -0.39 -14.03 -6.42
CA LEU A 15 -0.07 -15.24 -5.68
C LEU A 15 0.78 -14.91 -4.44
N LEU A 16 1.83 -14.10 -4.60
CA LEU A 16 2.66 -13.66 -3.47
C LEU A 16 1.86 -12.89 -2.41
N LYS A 17 0.93 -12.00 -2.81
CA LYS A 17 0.05 -11.30 -1.87
C LYS A 17 -0.82 -12.26 -1.07
N ASN A 18 -1.40 -13.26 -1.73
CA ASN A 18 -2.20 -14.29 -1.04
C ASN A 18 -1.34 -15.15 -0.09
N LEU A 19 -0.12 -15.49 -0.50
CA LEU A 19 0.82 -16.21 0.36
C LEU A 19 1.21 -15.39 1.59
N VAL A 20 1.46 -14.09 1.44
CA VAL A 20 1.72 -13.17 2.57
C VAL A 20 0.57 -13.21 3.57
N LEU A 21 -0.68 -13.06 3.10
CA LEU A 21 -1.86 -13.12 3.98
C LEU A 21 -1.99 -14.47 4.69
N PHE A 22 -1.80 -15.57 3.95
CA PHE A 22 -1.91 -16.92 4.50
C PHE A 22 -0.82 -17.22 5.54
N PHE A 23 0.42 -16.87 5.26
CA PHE A 23 1.53 -17.09 6.19
C PHE A 23 1.49 -16.16 7.39
N GLU A 24 0.97 -14.94 7.25
CA GLU A 24 0.72 -14.04 8.39
C GLU A 24 -0.29 -14.66 9.37
N GLU A 25 -1.42 -15.17 8.86
CA GLU A 25 -2.40 -15.88 9.70
C GLU A 25 -1.81 -17.15 10.32
N LEU A 26 -1.09 -17.95 9.53
CA LEU A 26 -0.45 -19.16 10.06
C LEU A 26 0.57 -18.85 11.16
N ALA A 27 1.39 -17.81 11.00
CA ALA A 27 2.37 -17.41 12.00
C ALA A 27 1.74 -17.05 13.36
N GLU A 28 0.49 -16.59 13.37
CA GLU A 28 -0.26 -16.28 14.59
C GLU A 28 -0.95 -17.56 15.17
N ILE A 29 -1.31 -18.53 14.32
CA ILE A 29 -1.87 -19.81 14.74
C ILE A 29 -0.76 -20.73 15.25
N LYS A 30 -0.41 -20.56 16.52
CA LYS A 30 0.63 -21.34 17.23
C LYS A 30 0.24 -22.82 17.44
N ARG A 31 0.25 -23.63 16.38
CA ARG A 31 0.01 -25.09 16.44
C ARG A 31 0.69 -25.86 15.31
N TRP A 32 1.88 -26.43 15.54
CA TRP A 32 2.38 -27.54 14.72
C TRP A 32 3.17 -28.53 15.56
N ASP A 33 2.53 -29.61 16.03
CA ASP A 33 3.23 -30.80 16.54
C ASP A 33 3.53 -31.84 15.43
N GLN A 34 3.34 -31.46 14.17
CA GLN A 34 3.43 -32.37 13.04
C GLN A 34 4.85 -32.34 12.46
N SER A 35 5.73 -33.18 13.00
CA SER A 35 7.13 -33.35 12.52
C SER A 35 7.23 -33.55 10.99
N GLN A 36 6.26 -34.24 10.39
CA GLN A 36 6.16 -34.45 8.94
C GLN A 36 5.89 -33.15 8.17
N LEU A 37 5.12 -32.22 8.75
CA LEU A 37 4.83 -30.93 8.15
C LEU A 37 6.08 -30.05 8.14
N GLN A 38 6.83 -30.01 9.25
CA GLN A 38 8.10 -29.28 9.31
C GLN A 38 9.14 -29.84 8.33
N LEU A 39 9.21 -31.16 8.14
CA LEU A 39 10.13 -31.76 7.17
C LEU A 39 9.85 -31.29 5.74
N LYS A 40 8.57 -31.34 5.32
CA LYS A 40 8.15 -30.84 3.99
C LYS A 40 8.37 -29.34 3.86
N ALA A 41 8.04 -28.57 4.91
CA ALA A 41 8.25 -27.13 4.92
C ALA A 41 9.75 -26.78 4.80
N THR A 42 10.62 -27.55 5.46
CA THR A 42 12.09 -27.39 5.35
C THR A 42 12.58 -27.63 3.93
N GLN A 43 12.08 -28.66 3.23
CA GLN A 43 12.42 -28.90 1.83
C GLN A 43 12.01 -27.74 0.93
N VAL A 44 10.77 -27.24 1.10
CA VAL A 44 10.25 -26.08 0.37
C VAL A 44 11.10 -24.84 0.64
N ALA A 45 11.38 -24.54 1.92
CA ALA A 45 12.19 -23.37 2.29
C ALA A 45 13.62 -23.47 1.75
N THR A 46 14.22 -24.66 1.76
CA THR A 46 15.59 -24.85 1.23
C THR A 46 15.65 -24.62 -0.27
N LEU A 47 14.61 -25.02 -1.01
CA LEU A 47 14.50 -24.70 -2.43
C LEU A 47 14.25 -23.21 -2.63
N TRP A 48 13.30 -22.63 -1.90
CA TRP A 48 12.90 -21.23 -2.05
C TRP A 48 14.05 -20.27 -1.72
N LYS A 49 14.81 -20.55 -0.65
CA LYS A 49 16.03 -19.81 -0.26
C LYS A 49 17.02 -19.66 -1.42
N ARG A 50 17.21 -20.73 -2.22
CA ARG A 50 18.09 -20.72 -3.40
C ARG A 50 17.52 -19.90 -4.56
N LEU A 51 16.20 -19.81 -4.68
CA LEU A 51 15.53 -19.07 -5.75
C LEU A 51 15.50 -17.56 -5.50
N ILE A 52 15.29 -17.13 -4.25
CA ILE A 52 15.15 -15.70 -3.94
C ILE A 52 16.47 -14.93 -4.01
N ASN A 53 17.61 -15.61 -3.87
CA ASN A 53 18.94 -15.01 -3.70
C ASN A 53 18.97 -13.93 -2.60
N ILE A 54 19.22 -14.36 -1.36
CA ILE A 54 19.12 -13.51 -0.15
C ILE A 54 19.94 -12.22 -0.24
N GLU A 55 21.12 -12.26 -0.85
CA GLU A 55 22.01 -11.10 -0.95
C GLU A 55 21.45 -10.00 -1.85
N ALA A 56 20.63 -10.37 -2.83
CA ALA A 56 20.01 -9.44 -3.76
C ALA A 56 18.60 -9.93 -4.19
N PRO A 57 17.61 -9.86 -3.29
CA PRO A 57 16.26 -10.30 -3.59
C PRO A 57 15.67 -9.45 -4.72
N ARG A 58 15.19 -10.10 -5.78
CA ARG A 58 14.57 -9.39 -6.92
C ARG A 58 13.23 -8.75 -6.57
N SER A 59 12.56 -9.26 -5.55
CA SER A 59 11.24 -8.83 -5.11
C SER A 59 11.19 -8.78 -3.59
N SER A 60 10.97 -7.59 -3.03
CA SER A 60 10.77 -7.42 -1.59
C SER A 60 9.48 -8.10 -1.12
N LEU A 61 8.48 -8.27 -1.99
CA LEU A 61 7.25 -9.00 -1.68
C LEU A 61 7.51 -10.51 -1.56
N GLU A 62 8.37 -11.05 -2.42
CA GLU A 62 8.77 -12.46 -2.33
C GLU A 62 9.62 -12.72 -1.08
N ALA A 63 10.56 -11.83 -0.78
CA ALA A 63 11.33 -11.87 0.46
C ALA A 63 10.42 -11.84 1.70
N LEU A 64 9.35 -11.03 1.66
CA LEU A 64 8.35 -10.99 2.73
C LEU A 64 7.60 -12.31 2.87
N ALA A 65 7.11 -12.86 1.76
CA ALA A 65 6.41 -14.15 1.77
C ALA A 65 7.30 -15.28 2.32
N PHE A 66 8.57 -15.29 1.92
CA PHE A 66 9.56 -16.24 2.42
C PHE A 66 9.83 -16.08 3.92
N LEU A 67 10.01 -14.86 4.42
CA LEU A 67 10.21 -14.62 5.86
C LEU A 67 8.99 -15.04 6.69
N LEU A 68 7.77 -14.72 6.22
CA LEU A 68 6.55 -15.16 6.88
C LEU A 68 6.44 -16.68 6.87
N PHE A 69 6.81 -17.36 5.78
CA PHE A 69 6.90 -18.81 5.73
C PHE A 69 7.87 -19.36 6.79
N ILE A 70 9.07 -18.80 6.92
CA ILE A 70 10.05 -19.23 7.92
C ILE A 70 9.48 -19.12 9.34
N VAL A 71 8.80 -18.00 9.65
CA VAL A 71 8.16 -17.80 10.95
C VAL A 71 6.98 -18.76 11.16
N ALA A 72 6.13 -18.90 10.14
CA ALA A 72 4.94 -19.75 10.15
C ALA A 72 5.21 -21.26 10.12
N TYR A 73 6.47 -21.70 10.06
CA TYR A 73 6.82 -23.11 10.24
C TYR A 73 7.93 -23.30 11.27
N GLU A 74 8.25 -22.24 12.03
CA GLU A 74 9.31 -22.20 13.05
C GLU A 74 10.71 -22.59 12.53
N LEU A 75 10.99 -22.32 11.25
CA LEU A 75 12.22 -22.73 10.55
C LEU A 75 13.36 -21.73 10.66
N LYS A 76 13.40 -20.93 11.74
CA LYS A 76 14.36 -19.82 11.92
C LYS A 76 15.83 -20.26 11.79
N SER A 77 16.15 -21.52 12.11
CA SER A 77 17.51 -22.07 12.00
C SER A 77 17.99 -22.28 10.55
N LEU A 78 17.11 -22.16 9.55
CA LEU A 78 17.47 -22.32 8.14
C LEU A 78 18.16 -21.09 7.55
N ILE A 79 17.99 -19.93 8.19
CA ILE A 79 18.63 -18.68 7.82
C ILE A 79 19.58 -18.26 8.94
N ASN A 80 20.80 -17.88 8.58
CA ASN A 80 21.74 -17.34 9.57
C ASN A 80 21.38 -15.88 9.91
N GLU A 81 22.09 -15.31 10.87
CA GLU A 81 21.76 -13.98 11.37
C GLU A 81 21.99 -12.87 10.31
N GLU A 82 23.03 -13.01 9.51
CA GLU A 82 23.38 -12.08 8.43
C GLU A 82 22.31 -12.11 7.31
N GLU A 83 21.92 -13.30 6.88
CA GLU A 83 20.85 -13.55 5.91
C GLU A 83 19.51 -13.00 6.42
N THR A 84 19.23 -13.22 7.69
CA THR A 84 18.03 -12.68 8.35
C THR A 84 18.06 -11.16 8.30
N ALA A 85 19.17 -10.52 8.65
CA ALA A 85 19.29 -9.06 8.61
C ALA A 85 19.07 -8.51 7.19
N LEU A 86 19.62 -9.15 6.16
CA LEU A 86 19.43 -8.74 4.76
C LEU A 86 17.97 -8.85 4.31
N LEU A 87 17.34 -10.00 4.58
CA LEU A 87 15.93 -10.22 4.23
C LEU A 87 15.02 -9.26 4.96
N VAL A 88 15.15 -9.13 6.28
CA VAL A 88 14.29 -8.27 7.07
C VAL A 88 14.49 -6.79 6.67
N THR A 89 15.70 -6.41 6.27
CA THR A 89 15.98 -5.10 5.70
C THR A 89 15.22 -4.82 4.42
N SER A 90 15.20 -5.79 3.51
CA SER A 90 14.49 -5.67 2.23
C SER A 90 12.97 -5.50 2.40
N VAL A 91 12.42 -5.96 3.54
CA VAL A 91 10.99 -5.90 3.83
C VAL A 91 10.61 -4.82 4.86
N SER A 92 11.55 -3.97 5.25
CA SER A 92 11.35 -2.94 6.29
C SER A 92 10.17 -2.00 6.01
N ASN A 93 9.85 -1.76 4.74
CA ASN A 93 8.72 -0.91 4.32
C ASN A 93 7.35 -1.57 4.53
N TYR A 94 7.27 -2.89 4.69
CA TYR A 94 6.01 -3.60 4.92
C TYR A 94 5.57 -3.52 6.38
N LYS A 95 4.25 -3.59 6.60
CA LYS A 95 3.65 -3.53 7.93
C LYS A 95 4.15 -4.66 8.84
N GLN A 96 4.42 -5.83 8.25
CA GLN A 96 4.89 -7.04 8.93
C GLN A 96 6.37 -6.98 9.33
N GLY A 97 7.19 -6.15 8.65
CA GLY A 97 8.65 -6.10 8.83
C GLY A 97 9.09 -6.01 10.31
N PRO A 98 8.55 -5.06 11.09
CA PRO A 98 8.84 -4.94 12.51
C PRO A 98 8.54 -6.21 13.33
N LYS A 99 7.39 -6.87 13.13
CA LYS A 99 7.09 -8.14 13.82
C LYS A 99 8.10 -9.23 13.46
N LEU A 100 8.53 -9.29 12.19
CA LEU A 100 9.52 -10.24 11.72
C LEU A 100 10.89 -10.07 12.40
N PHE A 101 11.36 -8.82 12.62
CA PHE A 101 12.58 -8.57 13.41
C PHE A 101 12.51 -9.22 14.80
N HIS A 102 11.35 -9.16 15.45
CA HIS A 102 11.16 -9.78 16.76
C HIS A 102 11.17 -11.31 16.68
N SER A 103 10.32 -11.88 15.82
CA SER A 103 10.13 -13.34 15.72
C SER A 103 11.39 -14.07 15.28
N LEU A 104 12.29 -13.39 14.55
CA LEU A 104 13.54 -13.95 14.05
C LEU A 104 14.74 -13.68 14.97
N GLY A 105 14.51 -13.15 16.17
CA GLY A 105 15.56 -13.01 17.20
C GLY A 105 16.49 -11.81 17.02
N LEU A 106 16.20 -10.89 16.10
CA LEU A 106 17.02 -9.71 15.84
C LEU A 106 16.76 -8.55 16.82
N LYS A 107 16.01 -8.78 17.91
CA LYS A 107 15.53 -7.73 18.83
C LYS A 107 16.66 -6.82 19.35
N LEU A 108 17.81 -7.40 19.71
CA LEU A 108 18.93 -6.65 20.26
C LEU A 108 19.65 -5.76 19.24
N LYS A 109 19.53 -6.07 17.94
CA LYS A 109 20.14 -5.31 16.84
C LYS A 109 19.23 -4.21 16.28
N ILE A 110 18.00 -4.11 16.77
CA ILE A 110 17.02 -3.13 16.29
C ILE A 110 17.55 -1.68 16.42
N PRO A 111 18.18 -1.25 17.53
CA PRO A 111 18.69 0.12 17.64
C PRO A 111 19.73 0.46 16.55
N ASP A 112 20.70 -0.42 16.32
CA ASP A 112 21.73 -0.24 15.27
C ASP A 112 21.09 -0.16 13.88
N TYR A 113 20.07 -1.00 13.65
CA TYR A 113 19.34 -1.00 12.41
C TYR A 113 18.52 0.28 12.20
N VAL A 114 17.89 0.81 13.26
CA VAL A 114 17.20 2.11 13.23
C VAL A 114 18.18 3.23 12.88
N ILE A 115 19.39 3.23 13.45
CA ILE A 115 20.44 4.20 13.10
C ILE A 115 20.79 4.11 11.61
N GLY A 116 20.98 2.89 11.08
CA GLY A 116 21.23 2.67 9.65
C GLY A 116 20.11 3.20 8.74
N LEU A 117 18.85 2.96 9.10
CA LEU A 117 17.70 3.50 8.37
C LEU A 117 17.65 5.04 8.39
N ILE A 118 17.94 5.65 9.54
CA ILE A 118 17.97 7.11 9.70
C ILE A 118 19.04 7.73 8.81
N ASN A 119 20.24 7.15 8.79
CA ASN A 119 21.36 7.60 7.95
C ASN A 119 21.00 7.52 6.46
N ASN A 120 20.24 6.49 6.07
CA ASN A 120 19.75 6.30 4.70
C ASN A 120 18.44 7.06 4.39
N ARG A 121 17.96 7.93 5.28
CA ARG A 121 16.68 8.68 5.16
C ARG A 121 15.44 7.79 4.99
N HIS A 122 15.50 6.54 5.43
CA HIS A 122 14.37 5.62 5.46
C HIS A 122 13.55 5.86 6.74
N TYR A 123 12.95 7.04 6.84
CA TYR A 123 12.30 7.50 8.09
C TYR A 123 11.02 6.73 8.45
N ILE A 124 10.23 6.31 7.46
CA ILE A 124 8.99 5.55 7.69
C ILE A 124 9.27 4.20 8.37
N PRO A 125 10.13 3.31 7.83
CA PRO A 125 10.44 2.06 8.50
C PRO A 125 11.16 2.28 9.84
N ALA A 126 12.01 3.31 9.97
CA ALA A 126 12.65 3.64 11.24
C ALA A 126 11.62 4.03 12.32
N ALA A 127 10.69 4.93 12.00
CA ALA A 127 9.61 5.33 12.91
C ALA A 127 8.76 4.12 13.31
N ARG A 128 8.46 3.22 12.37
CA ARG A 128 7.67 2.01 12.66
C ARG A 128 8.36 1.08 13.65
N LEU A 129 9.68 0.90 13.55
CA LEU A 129 10.45 0.11 14.52
C LEU A 129 10.51 0.79 15.88
N VAL A 130 10.79 2.09 15.92
CA VAL A 130 10.81 2.86 17.16
C VAL A 130 9.48 2.74 17.90
N SER A 131 8.35 2.90 17.19
CA SER A 131 7.02 2.80 17.80
C SER A 131 6.66 1.38 18.25
N LEU A 132 6.98 0.35 17.46
CA LEU A 132 6.61 -1.03 17.83
C LEU A 132 7.40 -1.53 19.05
N PHE A 133 8.68 -1.17 19.13
CA PHE A 133 9.60 -1.68 20.15
C PHE A 133 9.80 -0.73 21.33
N ASP A 134 9.11 0.42 21.34
CA ASP A 134 9.20 1.46 22.38
C ASP A 134 10.66 1.88 22.65
N LEU A 135 11.40 2.20 21.57
CA LEU A 135 12.82 2.55 21.67
C LEU A 135 12.97 3.99 22.18
N LYS A 136 13.22 4.15 23.48
CA LYS A 136 13.23 5.44 24.19
C LYS A 136 14.28 6.44 23.69
N ASP A 137 15.37 5.97 23.10
CA ASP A 137 16.46 6.83 22.59
C ASP A 137 16.09 7.53 21.28
N PHE A 138 14.94 7.18 20.69
CA PHE A 138 14.48 7.72 19.41
C PHE A 138 13.07 8.29 19.54
N SER A 139 12.78 9.32 18.74
CA SER A 139 11.43 9.88 18.63
C SER A 139 10.81 9.48 17.29
N ALA A 140 9.83 8.57 17.35
CA ALA A 140 9.05 8.17 16.17
C ALA A 140 8.34 9.36 15.52
N GLN A 141 7.83 10.29 16.33
CA GLN A 141 7.21 11.52 15.85
C GLN A 141 8.19 12.37 15.04
N ASN A 142 9.41 12.62 15.57
CA ASN A 142 10.43 13.39 14.85
C ASN A 142 10.85 12.71 13.54
N LEU A 143 10.95 11.38 13.53
CA LEU A 143 11.23 10.61 12.32
C LEU A 143 10.11 10.76 11.29
N LEU A 144 8.85 10.68 11.73
CA LEU A 144 7.70 10.81 10.83
C LEU A 144 7.56 12.24 10.28
N MET A 145 7.87 13.26 11.07
CA MET A 145 7.99 14.65 10.58
C MET A 145 9.06 14.79 9.50
N LYS A 146 10.23 14.17 9.66
CA LYS A 146 11.27 14.13 8.61
C LYS A 146 10.76 13.43 7.35
N ALA A 147 9.97 12.36 7.49
CA ALA A 147 9.35 11.68 6.35
C ALA A 147 8.39 12.59 5.58
N VAL A 148 7.57 13.39 6.27
CA VAL A 148 6.66 14.37 5.66
C VAL A 148 7.44 15.47 4.94
N ILE A 149 8.54 15.97 5.52
CA ILE A 149 9.39 16.98 4.86
C ILE A 149 9.99 16.42 3.56
N ASP A 150 10.53 15.20 3.60
CA ASP A 150 11.09 14.56 2.41
C ASP A 150 10.02 14.25 1.35
N LEU A 151 8.80 13.89 1.77
CA LEU A 151 7.66 13.73 0.87
C LEU A 151 7.27 15.06 0.20
N LYS A 152 7.20 16.16 0.97
CA LYS A 152 6.91 17.50 0.42
C LYS A 152 7.93 17.91 -0.64
N ARG A 153 9.22 17.64 -0.40
CA ARG A 153 10.30 17.93 -1.36
C ARG A 153 10.12 17.14 -2.66
N SER A 154 9.89 15.82 -2.55
CA SER A 154 9.64 14.93 -3.69
C SER A 154 8.42 15.37 -4.52
N ALA A 155 7.32 15.66 -3.83
CA ALA A 155 6.08 16.09 -4.47
C ALA A 155 6.17 17.49 -5.12
N LEU A 156 7.11 18.34 -4.70
CA LEU A 156 7.34 19.64 -5.34
C LEU A 156 7.97 19.50 -6.72
N GLU A 157 8.91 18.57 -6.86
CA GLU A 157 9.60 18.29 -8.12
C GLU A 157 8.67 17.59 -9.12
N LYS A 158 8.11 16.43 -8.74
CA LYS A 158 7.13 15.70 -9.54
C LYS A 158 6.41 14.68 -8.66
N ALA A 159 5.08 14.79 -8.57
CA ALA A 159 4.28 13.81 -7.87
C ALA A 159 4.33 12.45 -8.61
N ASP A 160 4.76 11.40 -7.90
CA ASP A 160 4.78 10.01 -8.39
C ASP A 160 3.84 9.14 -7.54
N ASN A 161 3.38 8.02 -8.10
CA ASN A 161 2.58 7.01 -7.39
C ASN A 161 3.29 6.49 -6.13
N LYS A 162 4.63 6.49 -6.12
CA LYS A 162 5.42 6.15 -4.92
C LYS A 162 5.16 7.12 -3.76
N ASP A 163 4.96 8.40 -4.05
CA ASP A 163 4.69 9.43 -3.03
C ASP A 163 3.28 9.28 -2.44
N VAL A 164 2.30 8.85 -3.24
CA VAL A 164 0.97 8.45 -2.75
C VAL A 164 1.08 7.29 -1.76
N GLY A 165 1.89 6.27 -2.08
CA GLY A 165 2.15 5.15 -1.19
C GLY A 165 2.85 5.57 0.11
N ARG A 166 3.83 6.48 0.03
CA ARG A 166 4.50 7.05 1.21
C ARG A 166 3.55 7.85 2.08
N LEU A 167 2.70 8.69 1.49
CA LEU A 167 1.68 9.45 2.22
C LEU A 167 0.74 8.50 2.98
N LYS A 168 0.24 7.46 2.32
CA LYS A 168 -0.60 6.44 2.96
C LYS A 168 0.11 5.78 4.15
N ALA A 169 1.36 5.36 3.98
CA ALA A 169 2.13 4.72 5.05
C ALA A 169 2.38 5.67 6.24
N ILE A 170 2.57 6.98 5.99
CA ILE A 170 2.73 8.00 7.04
C ILE A 170 1.43 8.15 7.84
N VAL A 171 0.30 8.29 7.15
CA VAL A 171 -1.03 8.44 7.77
C VAL A 171 -1.40 7.21 8.59
N GLU A 172 -1.19 6.01 8.03
CA GLU A 172 -1.42 4.75 8.73
C GLU A 172 -0.57 4.65 10.00
N LEU A 173 0.73 4.97 9.91
CA LEU A 173 1.62 4.87 11.06
C LEU A 173 1.27 5.87 12.17
N ALA A 174 0.88 7.09 11.79
CA ALA A 174 0.43 8.09 12.75
C ALA A 174 -0.84 7.67 13.47
N ALA A 175 -1.79 7.06 12.76
CA ALA A 175 -3.02 6.54 13.35
C ALA A 175 -2.74 5.34 14.28
N ASP A 176 -1.95 4.36 13.81
CA ASP A 176 -1.64 3.12 14.54
C ASP A 176 -0.99 3.41 15.91
N TYR A 177 -0.11 4.42 15.97
CA TYR A 177 0.67 4.75 17.16
C TYR A 177 0.30 6.09 17.80
N LYS A 178 -0.81 6.72 17.38
CA LYS A 178 -1.31 8.01 17.88
C LYS A 178 -0.24 9.11 17.88
N LEU A 179 0.56 9.15 16.81
CA LEU A 179 1.62 10.15 16.66
C LEU A 179 1.00 11.46 16.17
N ASP A 180 1.35 12.55 16.84
CA ASP A 180 0.92 13.88 16.43
C ASP A 180 1.77 14.38 15.26
N ILE A 181 1.18 14.39 14.07
CA ILE A 181 1.80 14.88 12.85
C ILE A 181 0.88 15.82 12.10
N ASP A 182 1.44 16.93 11.64
CA ASP A 182 0.73 17.86 10.76
C ASP A 182 1.10 17.59 9.29
N ILE A 183 0.08 17.21 8.51
CA ILE A 183 0.19 17.02 7.06
C ILE A 183 -0.61 18.15 6.39
N SER A 184 0.04 18.96 5.57
CA SER A 184 -0.66 20.04 4.88
C SER A 184 -1.74 19.49 3.95
N ALA A 185 -2.95 20.04 4.02
CA ALA A 185 -4.04 19.71 3.12
C ALA A 185 -3.67 19.92 1.64
N ASP A 186 -2.80 20.91 1.36
CA ASP A 186 -2.25 21.15 0.03
C ASP A 186 -1.43 19.95 -0.49
N LEU A 187 -0.59 19.36 0.36
CA LEU A 187 0.20 18.18 -0.01
C LEU A 187 -0.69 16.98 -0.32
N ILE A 188 -1.72 16.75 0.51
CA ILE A 188 -2.70 15.69 0.29
C ILE A 188 -3.42 15.92 -1.03
N ALA A 189 -3.88 17.15 -1.28
CA ALA A 189 -4.60 17.48 -2.49
C ALA A 189 -3.72 17.31 -3.73
N LYS A 190 -2.47 17.77 -3.66
CA LYS A 190 -1.49 17.65 -4.74
C LYS A 190 -1.24 16.18 -5.11
N LEU A 191 -1.05 15.30 -4.13
CA LEU A 191 -0.77 13.89 -4.38
C LEU A 191 -2.01 13.08 -4.78
N MET A 192 -3.20 13.44 -4.29
CA MET A 192 -4.44 12.69 -4.56
C MET A 192 -5.20 13.17 -5.79
N PHE A 193 -5.03 14.43 -6.21
CA PHE A 193 -5.85 15.03 -7.28
C PHE A 193 -5.05 15.51 -8.49
N HIS A 194 -3.72 15.54 -8.47
CA HIS A 194 -2.96 15.75 -9.71
C HIS A 194 -2.91 14.48 -10.56
N LYS A 195 -3.96 14.32 -11.37
CA LYS A 195 -3.85 13.62 -12.65
C LYS A 195 -3.29 14.63 -13.65
N GLU A 196 -2.04 14.46 -14.06
CA GLU A 196 -1.44 15.23 -15.15
C GLU A 196 -2.37 15.17 -16.39
N ASN A 197 -2.64 16.34 -16.98
CA ASN A 197 -3.61 16.68 -18.03
C ASN A 197 -4.38 15.54 -18.73
N PRO A 198 -5.73 15.58 -18.81
CA PRO A 198 -6.42 14.81 -19.83
C PRO A 198 -6.11 15.46 -21.18
N THR A 199 -5.12 14.96 -21.90
CA THR A 199 -5.21 15.02 -23.36
C THR A 199 -6.47 14.24 -23.71
N PRO A 200 -7.52 14.87 -24.26
CA PRO A 200 -8.69 14.13 -24.70
C PRO A 200 -8.20 13.09 -25.72
N PRO A 201 -8.67 11.83 -25.68
CA PRO A 201 -8.47 10.97 -26.83
C PRO A 201 -9.16 11.66 -28.02
N GLU A 202 -8.38 12.14 -28.98
CA GLU A 202 -8.89 12.50 -30.29
C GLU A 202 -9.43 11.22 -30.93
N LEU A 203 -10.72 10.98 -30.73
CA LEU A 203 -11.47 10.03 -31.54
C LEU A 203 -11.64 10.68 -32.92
N HIS A 204 -10.66 10.49 -33.79
CA HIS A 204 -10.87 10.63 -35.22
C HIS A 204 -11.78 9.49 -35.69
N CYS A 205 -13.09 9.66 -35.53
CA CYS A 205 -14.06 8.89 -36.29
C CYS A 205 -14.15 9.51 -37.68
N SER A 206 -13.48 8.92 -38.66
CA SER A 206 -13.75 9.20 -40.08
C SER A 206 -15.20 8.83 -40.38
N VAL A 207 -16.04 9.83 -40.62
CA VAL A 207 -17.35 9.61 -41.25
C VAL A 207 -17.12 9.67 -42.75
N GLU A 208 -16.99 8.51 -43.40
CA GLU A 208 -17.25 8.43 -44.83
C GLU A 208 -18.74 8.67 -45.05
N ALA A 209 -19.07 9.80 -45.65
CA ALA A 209 -20.41 10.07 -46.15
C ALA A 209 -20.64 9.24 -47.42
N PRO A 210 -21.70 8.40 -47.51
CA PRO A 210 -22.12 7.85 -48.78
C PRO A 210 -22.76 8.96 -49.62
N SER A 211 -22.31 9.06 -50.87
CA SER A 211 -22.85 9.96 -51.89
C SER A 211 -24.34 9.71 -52.17
N PRO A 212 -25.12 10.73 -52.57
CA PRO A 212 -26.55 10.59 -52.79
C PRO A 212 -26.79 9.92 -54.15
N SER A 213 -27.52 8.81 -54.17
CA SER A 213 -28.13 8.32 -55.39
C SER A 213 -29.57 7.90 -55.13
N ALA A 214 -30.46 8.58 -55.84
CA ALA A 214 -31.90 8.43 -55.77
C ALA A 214 -32.38 7.13 -56.44
N ASN A 215 -33.27 6.41 -55.78
CA ASN A 215 -34.60 6.06 -56.31
C ASN A 215 -35.38 5.09 -55.41
N GLY A 216 -36.65 5.42 -55.16
CA GLY A 216 -37.77 4.47 -55.30
C GLY A 216 -38.15 3.57 -54.13
N GLY A 217 -39.05 4.07 -53.27
CA GLY A 217 -40.30 3.40 -52.85
C GLY A 217 -40.28 2.02 -52.15
N SER A 218 -40.73 1.97 -50.89
CA SER A 218 -41.91 1.21 -50.44
C SER A 218 -41.89 0.93 -48.93
N SER A 219 -42.97 1.37 -48.27
CA SER A 219 -43.64 0.89 -47.05
C SER A 219 -42.89 0.02 -46.02
N GLY A 220 -42.76 0.54 -44.79
CA GLY A 220 -42.42 -0.27 -43.60
C GLY A 220 -42.49 0.51 -42.27
N SER A 221 -43.54 0.23 -41.51
CA SER A 221 -43.85 0.52 -40.09
C SER A 221 -42.88 1.32 -39.21
N ARG A 222 -43.37 2.45 -38.66
CA ARG A 222 -42.79 3.20 -37.52
C ARG A 222 -43.16 2.53 -36.20
N VAL A 223 -42.17 2.01 -35.46
CA VAL A 223 -42.24 1.84 -34.01
C VAL A 223 -41.29 2.88 -33.41
N GLY A 224 -41.84 3.91 -32.77
CA GLY A 224 -41.05 4.91 -32.05
C GLY A 224 -40.72 4.42 -30.65
N LEU A 225 -39.46 4.04 -30.40
CA LEU A 225 -38.94 3.98 -29.04
C LEU A 225 -38.48 5.39 -28.63
N GLN A 226 -39.26 6.03 -27.76
CA GLN A 226 -38.83 7.22 -27.02
C GLN A 226 -37.70 6.84 -26.06
N VAL A 227 -36.54 7.48 -26.22
CA VAL A 227 -35.48 7.51 -25.21
C VAL A 227 -35.88 8.54 -24.13
N PRO A 228 -35.92 8.20 -22.83
CA PRO A 228 -36.25 9.16 -21.79
C PRO A 228 -35.16 10.24 -21.65
N LYS A 229 -35.57 11.51 -21.64
CA LYS A 229 -34.74 12.66 -21.26
C LYS A 229 -34.17 12.43 -19.85
N ARG A 230 -32.84 12.41 -19.71
CA ARG A 230 -32.18 12.58 -18.40
C ARG A 230 -32.17 14.05 -18.05
N GLU A 231 -32.92 14.41 -17.00
CA GLU A 231 -32.82 15.72 -16.36
C GLU A 231 -31.42 15.89 -15.76
N THR A 232 -30.70 16.92 -16.22
CA THR A 232 -29.42 17.34 -15.67
C THR A 232 -29.70 18.20 -14.43
N LYS A 233 -29.55 17.65 -13.22
CA LYS A 233 -29.45 18.48 -12.01
C LYS A 233 -28.09 19.14 -11.99
N ALA A 234 -28.07 20.46 -11.85
CA ALA A 234 -26.88 21.28 -11.79
C ALA A 234 -25.96 20.84 -10.65
N PHE A 235 -24.67 20.69 -10.96
CA PHE A 235 -23.62 20.39 -10.01
C PHE A 235 -23.36 21.64 -9.16
N VAL A 236 -23.70 21.58 -7.87
CA VAL A 236 -23.37 22.64 -6.91
C VAL A 236 -21.88 22.60 -6.63
N ASN A 237 -21.23 23.76 -6.74
CA ASN A 237 -19.80 23.97 -6.57
C ASN A 237 -19.38 23.65 -5.11
N PRO A 238 -18.44 22.73 -4.82
CA PRO A 238 -18.13 22.29 -3.45
C PRO A 238 -17.36 23.29 -2.58
N SER A 239 -17.22 24.55 -3.00
CA SER A 239 -16.41 25.56 -2.30
C SER A 239 -17.05 26.10 -1.01
N GLN A 240 -18.23 25.61 -0.61
CA GLN A 240 -18.91 26.04 0.60
C GLN A 240 -19.44 24.85 1.41
N MET A 241 -18.56 24.05 2.00
CA MET A 241 -18.87 23.28 3.21
C MET A 241 -17.65 23.25 4.12
N VAL A 242 -17.75 24.04 5.19
CA VAL A 242 -16.76 24.19 6.27
C VAL A 242 -16.85 22.97 7.20
N GLY A 243 -15.69 22.38 7.51
CA GLY A 243 -15.58 21.28 8.47
C GLY A 243 -14.26 20.52 8.34
N SER A 244 -13.15 21.14 8.77
CA SER A 244 -11.78 20.62 8.61
C SER A 244 -11.57 19.21 9.18
N ASN A 245 -12.32 18.83 10.23
CA ASN A 245 -12.24 17.50 10.84
C ASN A 245 -12.99 16.39 10.07
N VAL A 246 -14.09 16.72 9.38
CA VAL A 246 -14.90 15.72 8.66
C VAL A 246 -14.21 15.30 7.37
N ARG A 247 -13.50 16.23 6.70
CA ARG A 247 -12.61 15.88 5.58
C ARG A 247 -11.52 14.93 6.02
N TYR A 248 -10.80 15.22 7.10
CA TYR A 248 -9.71 14.35 7.56
C TYR A 248 -10.16 12.89 7.77
N SER A 249 -11.29 12.68 8.45
CA SER A 249 -11.86 11.34 8.66
C SER A 249 -12.27 10.63 7.36
N LEU A 250 -12.97 11.32 6.46
CA LEU A 250 -13.39 10.74 5.18
C LEU A 250 -12.20 10.40 4.26
N TYR A 251 -11.15 11.21 4.27
CA TYR A 251 -9.94 10.97 3.48
C TYR A 251 -9.09 9.83 4.04
N VAL A 252 -8.97 9.70 5.37
CA VAL A 252 -8.34 8.54 6.00
C VAL A 252 -9.11 7.26 5.67
N ASN A 253 -10.44 7.28 5.74
CA ASN A 253 -11.27 6.11 5.38
C ASN A 253 -11.14 5.73 3.89
N ALA A 254 -11.07 6.72 2.99
CA ALA A 254 -10.83 6.50 1.57
C ALA A 254 -9.43 5.95 1.27
N LEU A 255 -8.42 6.29 2.09
CA LEU A 255 -7.03 5.83 1.94
C LEU A 255 -6.78 4.44 2.55
N VAL A 256 -7.41 4.15 3.69
CA VAL A 256 -7.21 2.91 4.47
C VAL A 256 -8.12 1.78 3.96
N GLY A 257 -9.14 2.07 3.15
CA GLY A 257 -9.99 1.04 2.54
C GLY A 257 -10.82 0.27 3.57
N THR A 258 -11.22 0.94 4.65
CA THR A 258 -12.11 0.34 5.65
C THR A 258 -13.53 0.25 5.08
N ASN A 259 -13.95 -0.96 4.73
CA ASN A 259 -15.37 -1.27 4.60
C ASN A 259 -16.09 -0.89 5.90
N LEU A 260 -17.25 -0.27 5.73
CA LEU A 260 -18.15 0.22 6.78
C LEU A 260 -18.63 -0.95 7.67
N ALA A 261 -17.84 -1.39 8.65
CA ALA A 261 -18.30 -2.41 9.62
C ALA A 261 -17.62 -2.38 11.00
N CYS A 262 -16.61 -1.53 11.26
CA CYS A 262 -15.99 -1.50 12.58
C CYS A 262 -15.73 -0.06 13.06
N THR A 263 -16.80 0.69 13.29
CA THR A 263 -16.78 1.90 14.10
C THR A 263 -16.72 1.51 15.58
N ARG A 264 -15.51 1.30 16.12
CA ARG A 264 -15.31 1.48 17.57
C ARG A 264 -15.30 2.98 17.84
N SER A 265 -16.43 3.43 18.37
CA SER A 265 -16.69 4.77 18.92
C SER A 265 -15.46 5.38 19.61
N LEU A 266 -14.99 6.51 19.08
CA LEU A 266 -14.16 7.47 19.80
C LEU A 266 -14.98 8.76 19.91
N SER A 267 -15.83 8.80 20.93
CA SER A 267 -16.40 10.03 21.45
C SER A 267 -15.28 10.86 22.09
N LEU A 268 -14.85 11.93 21.43
CA LEU A 268 -14.00 12.95 22.03
C LEU A 268 -14.87 13.82 22.95
N SER A 269 -14.65 13.67 24.26
CA SER A 269 -15.21 14.56 25.28
C SER A 269 -14.50 15.91 25.20
N LEU A 270 -15.21 16.94 24.78
CA LEU A 270 -14.81 18.34 24.95
C LEU A 270 -15.09 18.73 26.41
N ASN A 271 -14.05 19.04 27.18
CA ASN A 271 -14.21 19.83 28.40
C ASN A 271 -13.58 21.20 28.19
N TYR A 272 -14.47 22.19 28.15
CA TYR A 272 -14.16 23.60 28.35
C TYR A 272 -14.06 23.84 29.86
N GLN A 273 -12.93 24.40 30.29
CA GLN A 273 -12.90 25.41 31.35
C GLN A 273 -11.69 26.30 31.16
#